data_AF-A0A3L7S3X6-F1
#
_entry.id   AF-A0A3L7S3X6-F1
#
_cell.length_a   1.000
_cell.length_b   1.000
_cell.length_c   1.000
_cell.angle_alpha   90.00
_cell.angle_beta   90.00
_cell.angle_gamma   90.00
#
_symmetry.space_group_name_H-M   'P 1'
#
loop_
_entity.id
_entity.type
_entity.pdbx_description
1 polymer ?
#
loop_
_entity_poly.entity_id
_entity_poly.type
_entity_poly.pdbx_seq_one_letter_code
_entity_poly.pdbx_strand_id
1 'polypeptide(L)'
;MLVATAAALLLRRGPDRLAEIRALQQAALAEGTAPAADLGRIIRNADRMSREQLRAVRDELVADWRQRYREGVDRYLAAPAADKTALLDEQIDRMNAVCALLDALNPTANPGRHPRLPRPDGDSGPAATTYQQALATRAGQRRVRLPTFR
;
A
#
# COMPACT_ATOMS: atom_id res chain seq x y z
N MET A 1 31.21 27.16 -36.14
CA MET A 1 31.05 27.36 -34.69
C MET A 1 30.14 26.26 -34.16
N LEU A 2 30.72 25.24 -33.56
CA LEU A 2 30.03 24.15 -32.85
C LEU A 2 30.48 24.24 -31.40
N VAL A 3 29.63 23.79 -30.48
CA VAL A 3 29.83 23.61 -29.02
C VAL A 3 28.95 24.57 -28.20
N ALA A 4 27.66 24.27 -28.16
CA ALA A 4 26.75 24.72 -27.09
C ALA A 4 25.54 23.77 -26.94
N THR A 5 25.75 22.45 -27.00
CA THR A 5 24.64 21.48 -26.83
C THR A 5 25.03 20.22 -26.04
N ALA A 6 26.20 20.18 -25.40
CA ALA A 6 26.60 19.02 -24.58
C ALA A 6 26.32 19.18 -23.08
N ALA A 7 26.09 20.40 -22.59
CA ALA A 7 25.96 20.66 -21.15
C ALA A 7 24.58 20.31 -20.55
N ALA A 8 23.53 20.15 -21.38
CA ALA A 8 22.17 19.85 -20.90
C ALA A 8 21.83 18.35 -20.84
N LEU A 9 22.62 17.48 -21.49
CA LEU A 9 22.43 16.01 -21.48
C LEU A 9 23.15 15.30 -20.33
N LEU A 10 23.97 16.03 -19.57
CA LEU A 10 24.78 15.50 -18.47
C LEU A 10 24.23 15.85 -17.08
N LEU A 11 23.03 16.42 -16.99
CA LEU A 11 22.21 16.42 -15.77
C LEU A 11 21.55 15.04 -15.59
N ARG A 12 22.40 14.03 -15.38
CA ARG A 12 22.25 13.03 -14.32
C ARG A 12 20.79 12.58 -14.06
N ARG A 13 20.23 11.84 -15.03
CA ARG A 13 19.16 10.86 -14.75
C ARG A 13 19.73 9.82 -13.78
N GLY A 14 19.60 10.08 -12.48
CA GLY A 14 19.69 9.01 -11.50
C GLY A 14 18.66 7.92 -11.84
N PRO A 15 18.82 6.68 -11.36
CA PRO A 15 17.80 5.66 -11.53
C PRO A 15 16.46 6.22 -11.06
N ASP A 16 15.43 6.13 -11.91
CA ASP A 16 14.09 6.60 -11.60
C ASP A 16 13.49 5.68 -10.53
N ARG A 17 13.78 6.00 -9.26
CA ARG A 17 13.35 5.23 -8.08
C ARG A 17 11.83 5.09 -8.02
N LEU A 18 11.11 6.10 -8.50
CA LEU A 18 9.65 6.08 -8.57
C LEU A 18 9.19 5.05 -9.58
N ALA A 19 9.73 5.09 -10.80
CA ALA A 19 9.40 4.10 -11.83
C ALA A 19 9.78 2.68 -11.39
N GLU A 20 10.92 2.49 -10.74
CA GLU A 20 11.34 1.18 -10.23
C GLU A 20 10.40 0.66 -9.16
N ILE A 21 10.05 1.47 -8.15
CA ILE A 21 9.11 1.05 -7.10
C ILE A 21 7.74 0.71 -7.70
N ARG A 22 7.24 1.53 -8.63
CA ARG A 22 5.97 1.26 -9.32
C ARG A 22 5.99 -0.07 -10.05
N ALA A 23 7.06 -0.36 -10.80
CA ALA A 23 7.19 -1.62 -11.51
C ALA A 23 7.18 -2.82 -10.54
N LEU A 24 7.90 -2.72 -9.41
CA LEU A 24 7.94 -3.77 -8.39
C LEU A 24 6.57 -3.95 -7.71
N GLN A 25 5.86 -2.88 -7.42
CA GLN A 25 4.50 -2.93 -6.88
C GLN A 25 3.52 -3.58 -7.85
N GLN A 26 3.56 -3.19 -9.12
CA GLN A 26 2.67 -3.75 -10.15
C GLN A 26 2.91 -5.25 -10.36
N ALA A 27 4.17 -5.67 -10.39
CA ALA A 27 4.52 -7.09 -10.47
C ALA A 27 3.98 -7.85 -9.25
N ALA A 28 4.23 -7.34 -8.04
CA ALA A 28 3.77 -7.97 -6.82
C ALA A 28 2.23 -8.08 -6.73
N LEU A 29 1.51 -7.06 -7.19
CA LEU A 29 0.05 -7.10 -7.27
C LEU A 29 -0.47 -8.05 -8.35
N ALA A 30 0.26 -8.23 -9.45
CA ALA A 30 -0.11 -9.18 -10.49
C ALA A 30 0.06 -10.62 -10.01
N GLU A 31 1.21 -10.91 -9.40
CA GLU A 31 1.58 -12.26 -8.96
C GLU A 31 0.97 -12.64 -7.61
N GLY A 32 0.53 -11.65 -6.81
CA GLY A 32 0.05 -11.89 -5.45
C GLY A 32 1.19 -12.17 -4.46
N THR A 33 2.43 -11.91 -4.82
CA THR A 33 3.61 -12.15 -3.97
C THR A 33 4.54 -10.95 -3.97
N ALA A 34 5.25 -10.74 -2.87
CA ALA A 34 6.26 -9.68 -2.78
C ALA A 34 7.60 -10.32 -2.36
N PRO A 35 8.46 -10.71 -3.31
CA PRO A 35 9.72 -11.37 -3.01
C PRO A 35 10.61 -10.51 -2.10
N ALA A 36 11.30 -11.13 -1.14
CA ALA A 36 12.15 -10.42 -0.18
C ALA A 36 13.23 -9.55 -0.85
N ALA A 37 13.75 -9.99 -1.99
CA ALA A 37 14.72 -9.24 -2.79
C ALA A 37 14.13 -7.92 -3.30
N ASP A 38 12.88 -7.94 -3.78
CA ASP A 38 12.18 -6.77 -4.30
C ASP A 38 11.75 -5.82 -3.18
N LEU A 39 11.26 -6.37 -2.06
CA LEU A 39 11.01 -5.58 -0.84
C LEU A 39 12.28 -4.85 -0.39
N GLY A 40 13.44 -5.53 -0.40
CA GLY A 40 14.72 -4.91 -0.09
C GLY A 40 15.12 -3.78 -1.04
N ARG A 41 14.77 -3.88 -2.33
CA ARG A 41 14.97 -2.80 -3.31
C ARG A 41 14.04 -1.61 -3.04
N ILE A 42 12.76 -1.89 -2.76
CA ILE A 42 11.77 -0.86 -2.41
C ILE A 42 12.21 -0.09 -1.18
N ILE A 43 12.61 -0.78 -0.09
CA ILE A 43 13.09 -0.15 1.15
C ILE A 43 14.26 0.80 0.85
N ARG A 44 15.29 0.31 0.14
CA ARG A 44 16.46 1.12 -0.21
C ARG A 44 16.09 2.35 -1.04
N ASN A 45 15.12 2.23 -1.93
CA ASN A 45 14.65 3.36 -2.73
C ASN A 45 13.83 4.34 -1.88
N ALA A 46 12.93 3.81 -1.04
CA ALA A 46 12.07 4.57 -0.12
C ALA A 46 12.88 5.42 0.88
N ASP A 47 13.99 4.88 1.41
CA ASP A 47 14.91 5.61 2.31
C ASP A 47 15.51 6.88 1.69
N ARG A 48 15.53 6.96 0.35
CA ARG A 48 16.09 8.07 -0.42
C ARG A 48 15.03 8.99 -1.02
N MET A 49 13.77 8.81 -0.64
CA MET A 49 12.63 9.58 -1.15
C MET A 49 12.17 10.63 -0.15
N SER A 50 11.59 11.71 -0.66
CA SER A 50 10.89 12.68 0.17
C SER A 50 9.59 12.10 0.71
N ARG A 51 9.05 12.69 1.78
CA ARG A 51 7.74 12.31 2.34
C ARG A 51 6.62 12.41 1.31
N GLU A 52 6.67 13.41 0.44
CA GLU A 52 5.67 13.62 -0.63
C GLU A 52 5.73 12.50 -1.68
N GLN A 53 6.94 12.10 -2.08
CA GLN A 53 7.14 11.00 -3.01
C GLN A 53 6.65 9.67 -2.42
N LEU A 54 6.94 9.41 -1.13
CA LEU A 54 6.45 8.22 -0.43
C LEU A 54 4.92 8.21 -0.32
N ARG A 55 4.32 9.37 -0.04
CA ARG A 55 2.87 9.50 -0.02
C ARG A 55 2.26 9.21 -1.39
N ALA A 56 2.82 9.78 -2.46
CA ALA A 56 2.35 9.55 -3.82
C ALA A 56 2.40 8.05 -4.19
N VAL A 57 3.51 7.38 -3.88
CA VAL A 57 3.66 5.93 -4.15
C VAL A 57 2.70 5.08 -3.32
N ARG A 58 2.44 5.45 -2.05
CA ARG A 58 1.44 4.77 -1.23
C ARG A 58 0.03 4.95 -1.78
N ASP A 59 -0.33 6.17 -2.15
CA ASP A 59 -1.66 6.50 -2.67
C ASP A 59 -1.92 5.75 -4.00
N GLU A 60 -0.89 5.64 -4.85
CA GLU A 60 -0.93 4.87 -6.10
C GLU A 60 -1.08 3.37 -5.84
N LEU A 61 -0.27 2.78 -4.94
CA LEU A 61 -0.42 1.37 -4.52
C LEU A 61 -1.83 1.07 -4.02
N VAL A 62 -2.41 1.95 -3.20
CA VAL A 62 -3.76 1.78 -2.67
C VAL A 62 -4.81 1.89 -3.76
N ALA A 63 -4.62 2.79 -4.73
CA ALA A 63 -5.52 2.93 -5.88
C ALA A 63 -5.51 1.65 -6.75
N ASP A 64 -4.32 1.15 -7.09
CA ASP A 64 -4.13 -0.06 -7.89
C ASP A 64 -4.71 -1.29 -7.19
N TRP A 65 -4.45 -1.44 -5.90
CA TRP A 65 -5.03 -2.52 -5.10
C TRP A 65 -6.57 -2.44 -5.09
N ARG A 66 -7.16 -1.27 -4.87
CA ARG A 66 -8.62 -1.10 -4.86
C ARG A 66 -9.25 -1.44 -6.20
N GLN A 67 -8.59 -1.08 -7.30
CA GLN A 67 -9.05 -1.48 -8.63
C GLN A 67 -9.05 -3.00 -8.76
N ARG A 68 -7.92 -3.66 -8.51
CA ARG A 68 -7.78 -5.12 -8.61
C ARG A 68 -8.70 -5.87 -7.66
N TYR A 69 -8.94 -5.33 -6.47
CA TYR A 69 -9.88 -5.90 -5.51
C TYR A 69 -11.31 -5.90 -6.05
N ARG A 70 -11.76 -4.80 -6.66
CA ARG A 70 -13.08 -4.75 -7.30
C ARG A 70 -13.19 -5.76 -8.44
N GLU A 71 -12.19 -5.79 -9.32
CA GLU A 71 -12.12 -6.78 -10.41
C GLU A 71 -12.13 -8.23 -9.88
N GLY A 72 -11.44 -8.48 -8.76
CA GLY A 72 -11.42 -9.76 -8.07
C GLY A 72 -12.77 -10.17 -7.48
N VAL A 73 -13.49 -9.21 -6.85
CA VAL A 73 -14.85 -9.42 -6.35
C VAL A 73 -15.81 -9.74 -7.49
N ASP A 74 -15.74 -8.98 -8.59
CA ASP A 74 -16.58 -9.22 -9.76
C ASP A 74 -16.33 -10.61 -10.36
N ARG A 75 -15.05 -11.02 -10.45
CA ARG A 75 -14.65 -12.36 -10.90
C ARG A 75 -15.19 -13.45 -9.97
N TYR A 76 -15.07 -13.28 -8.65
CA TYR A 76 -15.55 -14.23 -7.66
C TYR A 76 -17.08 -14.41 -7.71
N LEU A 77 -17.82 -13.31 -7.90
CA LEU A 77 -19.28 -13.35 -8.00
C LEU A 77 -19.74 -14.04 -9.29
N ALA A 78 -19.01 -13.87 -10.39
CA ALA A 78 -19.31 -14.49 -11.68
C ALA A 78 -18.83 -15.96 -11.78
N ALA A 79 -17.94 -16.41 -10.89
CA ALA A 79 -17.32 -17.73 -10.99
C ALA A 79 -18.23 -18.89 -10.54
N PRO A 80 -18.10 -20.08 -11.16
CA PRO A 80 -18.66 -21.33 -10.64
C PRO A 80 -18.18 -21.64 -9.22
N ALA A 81 -18.98 -22.39 -8.46
CA ALA A 81 -18.65 -22.73 -7.08
C ALA A 81 -17.30 -23.45 -6.92
N ALA A 82 -16.88 -24.24 -7.92
CA ALA A 82 -15.61 -24.97 -7.92
C ALA A 82 -14.38 -24.06 -7.91
N ASP A 83 -14.47 -22.87 -8.53
CA ASP A 83 -13.32 -21.97 -8.70
C ASP A 83 -13.21 -20.93 -7.57
N LYS A 84 -14.26 -20.80 -6.76
CA LYS A 84 -14.37 -19.75 -5.73
C LYS A 84 -13.27 -19.80 -4.69
N THR A 85 -12.87 -21.00 -4.24
CA THR A 85 -11.80 -21.14 -3.25
C THR A 85 -10.47 -20.62 -3.79
N ALA A 86 -10.08 -21.04 -5.01
CA ALA A 86 -8.83 -20.59 -5.62
C ALA A 86 -8.80 -19.07 -5.84
N LEU A 87 -9.94 -18.47 -6.21
CA LEU A 87 -10.06 -17.02 -6.35
C LEU A 87 -9.92 -16.28 -5.01
N LEU A 88 -10.41 -16.85 -3.91
CA LEU A 88 -10.21 -16.27 -2.58
C LEU A 88 -8.75 -16.35 -2.15
N ASP A 89 -8.08 -17.48 -2.38
CA ASP A 89 -6.66 -17.65 -2.08
C ASP A 89 -5.82 -16.61 -2.84
N GLU A 90 -6.09 -16.40 -4.14
CA GLU A 90 -5.43 -15.35 -4.95
C GLU A 90 -5.63 -13.94 -4.34
N GLN A 91 -6.81 -13.62 -3.82
CA GLN A 91 -7.07 -12.33 -3.18
C GLN A 91 -6.36 -12.20 -1.83
N ILE A 92 -6.26 -13.28 -1.06
CA ILE A 92 -5.52 -13.31 0.21
C ILE A 92 -4.04 -13.08 -0.06
N ASP A 93 -3.46 -13.77 -1.03
CA ASP A 93 -2.05 -13.61 -1.42
C ASP A 93 -1.77 -12.16 -1.86
N ARG A 94 -2.63 -11.60 -2.72
CA ARG A 94 -2.53 -10.20 -3.13
C ARG A 94 -2.64 -9.22 -1.96
N MET A 95 -3.53 -9.47 -1.00
CA MET A 95 -3.65 -8.66 0.21
C MET A 95 -2.35 -8.72 1.03
N ASN A 96 -1.76 -9.90 1.20
CA ASN A 96 -0.49 -10.08 1.90
C ASN A 96 0.65 -9.33 1.21
N ALA A 97 0.71 -9.38 -0.13
CA ALA A 97 1.67 -8.61 -0.92
C ALA A 97 1.50 -7.10 -0.70
N VAL A 98 0.27 -6.58 -0.70
CA VAL A 98 -0.01 -5.15 -0.41
C VAL A 98 0.49 -4.77 0.97
N CYS A 99 0.23 -5.57 1.99
CA CYS A 99 0.71 -5.31 3.35
C CYS A 99 2.24 -5.24 3.38
N ALA A 100 2.93 -6.20 2.79
CA ALA A 100 4.38 -6.21 2.71
C ALA A 100 4.95 -4.97 1.98
N LEU A 101 4.32 -4.55 0.88
CA LEU A 101 4.70 -3.34 0.15
C LEU A 101 4.47 -2.06 0.99
N LEU A 102 3.34 -1.96 1.72
CA LEU A 102 3.05 -0.82 2.58
C LEU A 102 4.04 -0.70 3.75
N ASP A 103 4.50 -1.82 4.28
CA ASP A 103 5.54 -1.90 5.30
C ASP A 103 6.90 -1.49 4.72
N ALA A 104 7.26 -1.99 3.53
CA ALA A 104 8.50 -1.62 2.84
C ALA A 104 8.57 -0.12 2.49
N LEU A 105 7.43 0.55 2.30
CA LEU A 105 7.34 2.00 2.08
C LEU A 105 7.29 2.81 3.36
N ASN A 106 7.37 2.19 4.53
CA ASN A 106 7.35 2.88 5.81
C ASN A 106 8.77 3.09 6.32
N PRO A 107 9.45 4.22 6.02
CA PRO A 107 10.80 4.49 6.52
C PRO A 107 10.87 4.64 8.05
N THR A 108 9.72 4.68 8.74
CA THR A 108 9.64 4.70 10.21
C THR A 108 9.25 3.36 10.83
N ALA A 109 8.97 2.33 10.01
CA ALA A 109 8.74 0.97 10.50
C ALA A 109 10.08 0.40 10.97
N ASN A 110 10.25 0.36 12.29
CA ASN A 110 11.37 -0.37 12.88
C ASN A 110 10.97 -1.86 12.91
N PRO A 111 11.70 -2.76 12.24
CA PRO A 111 11.36 -4.19 12.19
C PRO A 111 11.38 -4.88 13.56
N GLY A 112 12.01 -4.28 14.58
CA GLY A 112 11.96 -4.73 15.98
C GLY A 112 10.86 -4.08 16.83
N ARG A 113 9.96 -3.28 16.24
CA ARG A 113 8.94 -2.51 16.97
C ARG A 113 7.59 -2.74 16.32
N HIS A 114 6.67 -3.37 17.06
CA HIS A 114 5.28 -3.50 16.63
C HIS A 114 4.72 -2.13 16.20
N PRO A 115 3.81 -2.10 15.20
CA PRO A 115 3.02 -0.92 14.89
C PRO A 115 2.52 -0.32 16.20
N ARG A 116 2.68 1.00 16.39
CA ARG A 116 2.16 1.65 17.59
C ARG A 116 0.65 1.44 17.58
N LEU A 117 0.17 0.48 18.37
CA LEU A 117 -1.22 0.39 18.72
C LEU A 117 -1.60 1.75 19.34
N PRO A 118 -2.79 2.29 19.02
CA PRO A 118 -3.32 3.42 19.77
C PRO A 118 -3.20 3.07 21.26
N ARG A 119 -2.52 3.91 22.04
CA ARG A 119 -2.42 3.69 23.48
C ARG A 119 -3.86 3.68 24.02
N PRO A 120 -4.28 2.64 24.76
CA PRO A 120 -5.63 2.61 25.32
C PRO A 120 -5.87 3.77 26.30
N ASP A 121 -4.81 4.35 26.89
CA ASP A 121 -4.94 5.27 28.02
C ASP A 121 -4.24 6.62 27.81
N GLY A 122 -3.81 6.93 26.59
CA GLY A 122 -3.01 8.13 26.31
C GLY A 122 -3.69 9.02 25.30
N ASP A 123 -4.54 9.92 25.80
CA ASP A 123 -5.17 11.05 25.12
C ASP A 123 -5.38 10.82 23.63
N SER A 124 -6.54 10.24 23.31
CA SER A 124 -7.05 10.03 21.96
C SER A 124 -7.00 11.35 21.20
N GLY A 125 -5.87 11.63 20.56
CA GLY A 125 -5.71 12.83 19.76
C GLY A 125 -6.80 12.92 18.69
N PRO A 126 -6.96 14.08 18.04
CA PRO A 126 -8.07 14.38 17.15
C PRO A 126 -8.34 13.29 16.08
N ALA A 127 -7.29 12.55 15.66
CA ALA A 127 -7.41 11.43 14.73
C ALA A 127 -8.17 10.20 15.25
N ALA A 128 -8.00 9.82 16.52
CA ALA A 128 -8.72 8.68 17.12
C ALA A 128 -10.20 9.01 17.32
N THR A 129 -10.49 10.24 17.74
CA THR A 129 -11.85 10.79 17.82
C THR A 129 -12.51 10.84 16.44
N THR A 130 -11.76 11.26 15.41
CA THR A 130 -12.24 11.28 14.01
C THR A 130 -12.54 9.87 13.49
N TYR A 131 -11.70 8.89 13.82
CA TYR A 131 -11.90 7.50 13.41
C TYR A 131 -13.14 6.87 14.07
N GLN A 132 -13.32 7.06 15.38
CA GLN A 132 -14.52 6.57 16.08
C GLN A 132 -15.79 7.26 15.59
N GLN A 133 -15.74 8.56 15.33
CA GLN A 133 -16.86 9.30 14.72
C GLN A 133 -17.19 8.76 13.33
N ALA A 134 -16.19 8.57 12.46
CA ALA A 134 -16.39 8.01 11.13
C ALA A 134 -16.98 6.59 11.16
N LEU A 135 -16.53 5.75 12.11
CA LEU A 135 -17.10 4.43 12.36
C LEU A 135 -18.56 4.51 12.82
N ALA A 136 -18.86 5.38 13.79
CA ALA A 136 -20.22 5.57 14.30
C ALA A 136 -21.18 6.08 13.21
N THR A 137 -20.73 7.02 12.37
CA THR A 137 -21.50 7.50 11.22
C THR A 137 -21.79 6.38 10.23
N ARG A 138 -20.78 5.58 9.86
CA ARG A 138 -20.97 4.44 8.94
C ARG A 138 -21.85 3.34 9.53
N ALA A 139 -21.71 3.08 10.83
CA ALA A 139 -22.53 2.12 11.56
C ALA A 139 -24.00 2.55 11.60
N GLY A 140 -24.27 3.84 11.86
CA GLY A 140 -25.60 4.44 11.80
C GLY A 140 -26.22 4.37 10.41
N GLN A 141 -25.46 4.70 9.36
CA GLN A 141 -25.91 4.57 7.96
C GLN A 141 -26.29 3.12 7.60
N ARG A 142 -25.57 2.14 8.16
CA ARG A 142 -25.80 0.72 7.90
C ARG A 142 -26.74 0.05 8.90
N ARG A 143 -27.26 0.78 9.90
CA ARG A 143 -28.03 0.24 11.04
C ARG A 143 -27.35 -0.95 11.75
N VAL A 144 -26.03 -0.96 11.79
CA VAL A 144 -25.23 -2.00 12.45
C VAL A 144 -24.76 -1.47 13.81
N ARG A 145 -24.93 -2.25 14.88
CA ARG A 145 -24.39 -1.89 16.20
C ARG A 145 -22.91 -2.24 16.27
N LEU A 146 -22.07 -1.27 16.62
CA LEU A 146 -20.64 -1.53 16.81
C LEU A 146 -20.42 -2.36 18.09
N PRO A 147 -19.58 -3.41 18.06
CA PRO A 147 -19.22 -4.14 19.26
C PRO A 147 -18.40 -3.25 20.20
N THR A 148 -18.77 -3.26 21.48
CA THR A 148 -17.98 -2.64 22.55
C THR A 148 -17.01 -3.68 23.09
N PHE A 149 -15.72 -3.49 22.83
CA PHE A 149 -14.66 -4.27 23.46
C PHE A 149 -14.29 -3.58 24.78
N ARG A 150 -14.42 -4.30 25.90
CA ARG A 150 -13.99 -3.89 27.24
C ARG A 150 -12.59 -4.43 27.51
#